data_AF-A0A662V3L2-F1
#
_entry.id   AF-A0A662V3L2-F1
#
_cell.length_a   1.000
_cell.length_b   1.000
_cell.length_c   1.000
_cell.angle_alpha   90.00
_cell.angle_beta   90.00
_cell.angle_gamma   90.00
#
_symmetry.space_group_name_H-M   'P 1'
#
loop_
_entity.id
_entity.type
_entity.pdbx_description
1 polymer ?
#
loop_
_entity_poly.entity_id
_entity_poly.type
_entity_poly.pdbx_seq_one_letter_code
_entity_poly.pdbx_strand_id
1 'polypeptide(L)'
;MGYVKRVEGNYNPHRIENEVKKFWLENKVYEKIKELQRNRPKFYFLDGPPYVSAPTFHIGTARNKCIKDAVIRFMRMMGYDVWDRPGYDCHGLPIEIDVEKTLGIRRKKDIETQVGLEKFIEMCRNVAESNAKSMTELFKDLGIFMDWMQPYMTLRNEYIEAAWWLIKKAHDQGLLTQELRVLHWCPRCETVLADYEVSEYKMIEDPSIYVKFRVENSDNTYILIWTTTPWTLPANTFVMARSDADYVKVKVGNEYYILAEARVEYVMNEAGIKDYEIVERFKGLDIAGMRYIHPLEDIVPAQRILRKYHQVILADEFVTLTEGTGLVHAAPGHGEEDQQVALKHGIPIISLVDEQGRMVSDSGKYAGIYVREANDVIIDDLKSKGSLFFAGKVTHRYPVCWRCKTPLIFRATRQWIIKMSHMSKKALKEAQRVKWVPTWTIDRMRPLLEDMRDWVISRQRYWGTPLPIWVCSKCGYTHVIGSKYELLKLGARIIPKDLHRPWVDIELSCPKCKGAMRRVPDVVDVWFDSGISF
;
A
#
# COMPACT_ATOMS: atom_id res chain seq x y z
N MET A 1 -4.61 -13.97 56.45
CA MET A 1 -3.62 -13.49 57.43
C MET A 1 -2.45 -12.90 56.66
N GLY A 2 -2.12 -11.62 56.85
CA GLY A 2 -0.91 -11.03 56.27
C GLY A 2 0.33 -11.61 56.94
N TYR A 3 1.37 -11.90 56.17
CA TYR A 3 2.67 -12.31 56.70
C TYR A 3 3.51 -11.06 56.99
N VAL A 4 3.99 -10.91 58.22
CA VAL A 4 4.99 -9.90 58.57
C VAL A 4 6.36 -10.56 58.49
N LYS A 5 7.18 -10.16 57.52
CA LYS A 5 8.57 -10.60 57.39
C LYS A 5 9.52 -9.47 57.76
N ARG A 6 10.70 -9.81 58.29
CA ARG A 6 11.79 -8.86 58.51
C ARG A 6 12.24 -8.31 57.15
N VAL A 7 12.28 -7.00 57.01
CA VAL A 7 12.85 -6.35 55.82
C VAL A 7 14.35 -6.64 55.80
N GLU A 8 14.82 -7.30 54.75
CA GLU A 8 16.26 -7.48 54.53
C GLU A 8 16.91 -6.14 54.14
N GLY A 9 18.16 -5.91 54.56
CA GLY A 9 18.82 -4.60 54.43
C GLY A 9 19.04 -4.10 53.00
N ASN A 10 18.99 -4.98 51.99
CA ASN A 10 19.21 -4.62 50.58
C ASN A 10 18.01 -5.05 49.71
N TYR A 11 17.44 -4.10 48.96
CA TYR A 11 16.39 -4.37 47.97
C TYR A 11 16.95 -5.14 46.76
N ASN A 12 16.44 -6.34 46.52
CA ASN A 12 16.72 -7.13 45.33
C ASN A 12 15.42 -7.27 44.51
N PRO A 13 15.23 -6.50 43.43
CA PRO A 13 14.00 -6.51 42.65
C PRO A 13 13.70 -7.89 42.04
N HIS A 14 14.69 -8.57 41.46
CA HIS A 14 14.49 -9.87 40.82
C HIS A 14 13.97 -10.93 41.78
N ARG A 15 14.52 -10.98 43.01
CA ARG A 15 14.03 -11.91 44.03
C ARG A 15 12.58 -11.58 44.42
N ILE A 16 12.30 -10.31 44.71
CA ILE A 16 10.98 -9.86 45.16
C ILE A 16 9.92 -10.08 44.07
N GLU A 17 10.23 -9.73 42.83
CA GLU A 17 9.33 -9.95 41.69
C GLU A 17 9.01 -11.44 41.51
N ASN A 18 10.01 -12.33 41.62
CA ASN A 18 9.80 -13.76 41.52
C ASN A 18 8.92 -14.30 42.66
N GLU A 19 9.13 -13.85 43.89
CA GLU A 19 8.26 -14.20 45.03
C GLU A 19 6.82 -13.73 44.80
N VAL A 20 6.61 -12.51 44.31
CA VAL A 20 5.29 -11.93 44.03
C VAL A 20 4.60 -12.64 42.87
N LYS A 21 5.30 -12.91 41.76
CA LYS A 21 4.78 -13.66 40.60
C LYS A 21 4.32 -15.06 41.02
N LYS A 22 5.15 -15.75 41.81
CA LYS A 22 4.82 -17.07 42.37
C LYS A 22 3.57 -17.01 43.24
N PHE A 23 3.49 -16.02 44.14
CA PHE A 23 2.31 -15.79 44.95
C PHE A 23 1.04 -15.56 44.11
N TRP A 24 1.11 -14.71 43.08
CA TRP A 24 -0.03 -14.46 42.18
C TRP A 24 -0.53 -15.72 41.48
N LEU A 25 0.40 -16.54 40.98
CA LEU A 25 0.10 -17.79 40.28
C LEU A 25 -0.52 -18.83 41.23
N GLU A 26 0.13 -19.12 42.36
CA GLU A 26 -0.34 -20.12 43.32
C GLU A 26 -1.72 -19.77 43.90
N ASN A 27 -1.99 -18.47 44.07
CA ASN A 27 -3.24 -17.99 44.66
C ASN A 27 -4.32 -17.65 43.64
N LYS A 28 -4.08 -17.84 42.33
CA LYS A 28 -5.03 -17.49 41.25
C LYS A 28 -5.56 -16.06 41.40
N VAL A 29 -4.63 -15.11 41.61
CA VAL A 29 -4.98 -13.73 41.98
C VAL A 29 -5.74 -13.03 40.87
N TYR A 30 -5.42 -13.32 39.60
CA TYR A 30 -6.12 -12.74 38.46
C TYR A 30 -7.60 -13.13 38.44
N GLU A 31 -7.88 -14.42 38.56
CA GLU A 31 -9.22 -14.99 38.55
C GLU A 31 -10.05 -14.48 39.72
N LYS A 32 -9.46 -14.43 40.92
CA LYS A 32 -10.12 -13.86 42.12
C LYS A 32 -10.47 -12.39 41.93
N ILE A 33 -9.59 -11.60 41.33
CA ILE A 33 -9.87 -10.17 41.05
C ILE A 33 -11.05 -10.05 40.07
N LYS A 34 -11.06 -10.84 39.00
CA LYS A 34 -12.16 -10.86 38.02
C LYS A 34 -13.49 -11.27 38.66
N GLU A 35 -13.48 -12.26 39.56
CA GLU A 35 -14.67 -12.69 40.29
C GLU A 35 -15.18 -11.61 41.25
N LEU A 36 -14.30 -10.97 42.03
CA LEU A 36 -14.64 -9.89 42.97
C LEU A 36 -15.26 -8.66 42.28
N GLN A 37 -14.93 -8.45 41.01
CA GLN A 37 -15.41 -7.34 40.19
C GLN A 37 -16.64 -7.70 39.36
N ARG A 38 -17.06 -8.96 39.34
CA ARG A 38 -18.22 -9.40 38.58
C ARG A 38 -19.46 -8.58 38.97
N ASN A 39 -20.25 -8.20 37.98
CA ASN A 39 -21.48 -7.40 38.13
C ASN A 39 -21.26 -5.94 38.58
N ARG A 40 -20.02 -5.45 38.64
CA ARG A 40 -19.73 -4.02 38.81
C ARG A 40 -19.88 -3.27 37.47
N PRO A 41 -19.88 -1.92 37.46
CA PRO A 41 -19.88 -1.15 36.22
C PRO A 41 -18.72 -1.59 35.30
N LYS A 42 -19.02 -1.80 34.02
CA LYS A 42 -18.04 -2.32 33.07
C LYS A 42 -17.11 -1.22 32.59
N PHE A 43 -15.84 -1.56 32.42
CA PHE A 43 -14.87 -0.76 31.70
C PHE A 43 -14.28 -1.61 30.57
N TYR A 44 -14.54 -1.23 29.33
CA TYR A 44 -14.07 -1.96 28.16
C TYR A 44 -12.71 -1.41 27.73
N PHE A 45 -11.67 -2.22 27.84
CA PHE A 45 -10.33 -1.89 27.39
C PHE A 45 -10.00 -2.68 26.12
N LEU A 46 -9.89 -1.99 24.99
CA LEU A 46 -9.44 -2.59 23.73
C LEU A 46 -7.92 -2.54 23.64
N ASP A 47 -7.28 -3.72 23.68
CA ASP A 47 -5.85 -3.83 23.47
C ASP A 47 -5.53 -3.76 21.98
N GLY A 48 -4.86 -2.69 21.53
CA GLY A 48 -4.28 -2.66 20.17
C GLY A 48 -3.29 -3.82 20.00
N PRO A 49 -3.52 -4.74 19.03
CA PRO A 49 -2.84 -6.02 18.97
C PRO A 49 -1.38 -5.83 18.51
N PRO A 50 -0.36 -6.22 19.30
CA PRO A 50 1.01 -6.24 18.80
C PRO A 50 1.17 -7.24 17.66
N TYR A 51 2.03 -6.88 16.72
CA TYR A 51 2.41 -7.72 15.60
C TYR A 51 3.37 -8.84 16.04
N VAL A 52 3.15 -10.08 15.60
CA VAL A 52 3.94 -11.26 16.02
C VAL A 52 5.08 -11.60 15.05
N SER A 53 5.79 -10.59 14.54
CA SER A 53 6.91 -10.78 13.60
C SER A 53 8.19 -11.34 14.23
N ALA A 54 8.29 -11.34 15.56
CA ALA A 54 9.47 -11.82 16.29
C ALA A 54 9.03 -12.46 17.61
N PRO A 55 9.83 -13.38 18.17
CA PRO A 55 9.53 -14.03 19.45
C PRO A 55 9.66 -13.06 20.65
N THR A 56 10.36 -11.93 20.46
CA THR A 56 10.60 -10.92 21.49
C THR A 56 10.03 -9.57 21.05
N PHE A 57 9.69 -8.73 22.03
CA PHE A 57 9.28 -7.34 21.78
C PHE A 57 10.36 -6.35 22.18
N HIS A 58 10.37 -5.18 21.55
CA HIS A 58 11.27 -4.09 21.91
C HIS A 58 10.70 -3.20 23.03
N ILE A 59 11.54 -2.30 23.57
CA ILE A 59 11.20 -1.43 24.71
C ILE A 59 9.96 -0.54 24.47
N GLY A 60 9.66 -0.22 23.21
CA GLY A 60 8.47 0.55 22.84
C GLY A 60 7.19 -0.21 23.14
N THR A 61 7.14 -1.50 22.81
CA THR A 61 6.03 -2.40 23.15
C THR A 61 5.92 -2.61 24.65
N ALA A 62 7.06 -2.77 25.35
CA ALA A 62 7.09 -2.87 26.81
C ALA A 62 6.46 -1.63 27.45
N ARG A 63 6.91 -0.43 27.04
CA ARG A 63 6.35 0.86 27.50
C ARG A 63 4.85 0.96 27.23
N ASN A 64 4.40 0.58 26.04
CA ASN A 64 2.98 0.58 25.68
C ASN A 64 2.17 -0.28 26.65
N LYS A 65 2.60 -1.52 26.90
CA LYS A 65 1.90 -2.45 27.79
C LYS A 65 1.92 -2.00 29.25
N CYS A 66 3.03 -1.46 29.76
CA CYS A 66 3.09 -0.93 31.13
C CYS A 66 2.09 0.20 31.35
N ILE A 67 1.93 1.11 30.38
CA ILE A 67 0.95 2.20 30.47
C ILE A 67 -0.47 1.64 30.49
N LYS A 68 -0.78 0.67 29.61
CA LYS A 68 -2.09 0.01 29.56
C LYS A 68 -2.41 -0.71 30.87
N ASP A 69 -1.45 -1.45 31.41
CA ASP A 69 -1.58 -2.18 32.68
C ASP A 69 -1.86 -1.24 33.87
N ALA A 70 -1.14 -0.12 33.96
CA ALA A 70 -1.38 0.87 35.00
C ALA A 70 -2.82 1.41 34.97
N VAL A 71 -3.35 1.72 33.78
CA VAL A 71 -4.74 2.17 33.61
C VAL A 71 -5.74 1.07 33.99
N ILE A 72 -5.51 -0.17 33.53
CA ILE A 72 -6.38 -1.32 33.84
C ILE A 72 -6.44 -1.56 35.35
N ARG A 73 -5.28 -1.59 36.02
CA ARG A 73 -5.19 -1.76 37.48
C ARG A 73 -5.87 -0.61 38.22
N PHE A 74 -5.67 0.62 37.77
CA PHE A 74 -6.37 1.78 38.34
C PHE A 74 -7.90 1.63 38.23
N MET A 75 -8.43 1.31 37.05
CA MET A 75 -9.88 1.12 36.85
C MET A 75 -10.43 -0.03 37.69
N ARG A 76 -9.66 -1.11 37.83
CA ARG A 76 -9.98 -2.22 38.74
C ARG A 76 -10.09 -1.77 40.20
N MET A 77 -9.14 -0.97 40.67
CA MET A 77 -9.12 -0.44 42.04
C MET A 77 -10.23 0.58 42.29
N MET A 78 -10.64 1.32 41.25
CA MET A 78 -11.84 2.18 41.27
C MET A 78 -13.16 1.38 41.27
N GLY A 79 -13.08 0.05 41.20
CA GLY A 79 -14.23 -0.83 41.34
C GLY A 79 -14.95 -1.17 40.04
N TYR A 80 -14.31 -1.04 38.88
CA TYR A 80 -14.90 -1.46 37.60
C TYR A 80 -14.66 -2.94 37.32
N ASP A 81 -15.60 -3.58 36.62
CA ASP A 81 -15.37 -4.85 35.92
C ASP A 81 -14.66 -4.56 34.60
N VAL A 82 -13.33 -4.70 34.61
CA VAL A 82 -12.52 -4.37 33.44
C VAL A 82 -12.47 -5.55 32.47
N TRP A 83 -12.89 -5.34 31.22
CA TRP A 83 -12.67 -6.26 30.11
C TRP A 83 -11.32 -5.95 29.46
N ASP A 84 -10.34 -6.84 29.65
CA ASP A 84 -8.91 -6.64 29.35
C ASP A 84 -8.33 -7.77 28.48
N ARG A 85 -9.10 -8.21 27.49
CA ARG A 85 -8.68 -9.26 26.57
C ARG A 85 -7.55 -8.75 25.67
N PRO A 86 -6.34 -9.36 25.71
CA PRO A 86 -5.24 -8.97 24.86
C PRO A 86 -5.43 -9.50 23.42
N GLY A 87 -4.70 -8.89 22.48
CA GLY A 87 -4.75 -9.25 21.06
C GLY A 87 -3.40 -9.63 20.47
N TYR A 88 -3.42 -10.28 19.30
CA TYR A 88 -2.25 -10.45 18.44
C TYR A 88 -2.63 -10.26 16.98
N ASP A 89 -1.81 -9.47 16.27
CA ASP A 89 -1.90 -9.32 14.82
C ASP A 89 -0.96 -10.33 14.17
N CYS A 90 -1.56 -11.34 13.57
CA CYS A 90 -0.93 -12.56 13.12
C CYS A 90 -0.80 -12.70 11.60
N HIS A 91 -1.26 -11.72 10.82
CA HIS A 91 -1.31 -11.82 9.36
C HIS A 91 -0.38 -10.84 8.68
N GLY A 92 0.04 -11.14 7.45
CA GLY A 92 0.71 -10.20 6.57
C GLY A 92 2.19 -10.48 6.28
N LEU A 93 2.73 -9.58 5.47
CA LEU A 93 4.00 -9.78 4.77
C LEU A 93 5.30 -9.87 5.63
N PRO A 94 5.46 -9.37 6.88
CA PRO A 94 6.66 -9.66 7.67
C PRO A 94 6.77 -11.15 8.01
N ILE A 95 5.66 -11.82 8.34
CA ILE A 95 5.65 -13.26 8.61
C ILE A 95 5.97 -14.03 7.33
N GLU A 96 5.38 -13.63 6.20
CA GLU A 96 5.72 -14.23 4.91
C GLU A 96 7.20 -14.06 4.57
N ILE A 97 7.79 -12.89 4.81
CA ILE A 97 9.23 -12.66 4.57
C ILE A 97 10.10 -13.55 5.46
N ASP A 98 9.73 -13.74 6.72
CA ASP A 98 10.51 -14.58 7.64
C ASP A 98 10.49 -16.05 7.22
N VAL A 99 9.31 -16.52 6.79
CA VAL A 99 9.13 -17.87 6.22
C VAL A 99 9.86 -17.99 4.88
N GLU A 100 9.75 -17.00 3.98
CA GLU A 100 10.49 -16.93 2.70
C GLU A 100 12.01 -17.05 2.95
N LYS A 101 12.55 -16.31 3.92
CA LYS A 101 13.98 -16.37 4.28
C LYS A 101 14.38 -17.74 4.81
N THR A 102 13.57 -18.32 5.69
CA THR A 102 13.79 -19.65 6.25
C THR A 102 13.82 -20.72 5.15
N LEU A 103 12.98 -20.55 4.12
CA LEU A 103 12.89 -21.44 2.96
C LEU A 103 13.89 -21.11 1.84
N GLY A 104 14.67 -20.04 1.95
CA GLY A 104 15.58 -19.58 0.90
C GLY A 104 14.87 -19.05 -0.36
N ILE A 105 13.59 -18.70 -0.26
CA ILE A 105 12.75 -18.25 -1.38
C ILE A 105 13.00 -16.76 -1.68
N ARG A 106 13.18 -16.45 -2.96
CA ARG A 106 13.38 -15.06 -3.42
C ARG A 106 12.22 -14.50 -4.22
N ARG A 107 11.45 -15.35 -4.93
CA ARG A 107 10.33 -14.93 -5.78
C ARG A 107 9.03 -15.54 -5.28
N LYS A 108 7.94 -14.82 -5.47
CA LYS A 108 6.61 -15.26 -5.03
C LYS A 108 6.16 -16.54 -5.74
N LYS A 109 6.48 -16.69 -7.02
CA LYS A 109 6.20 -17.91 -7.80
C LYS A 109 6.93 -19.16 -7.28
N ASP A 110 8.07 -18.99 -6.61
CA ASP A 110 8.81 -20.12 -6.02
C ASP A 110 8.02 -20.75 -4.87
N ILE A 111 7.13 -20.01 -4.20
CA ILE A 111 6.23 -20.54 -3.16
C ILE A 111 5.28 -21.57 -3.76
N GLU A 112 4.65 -21.25 -4.90
CA GLU A 112 3.70 -22.13 -5.56
C GLU A 112 4.39 -23.34 -6.21
N THR A 113 5.58 -23.14 -6.76
CA THR A 113 6.27 -24.16 -7.57
C THR A 113 7.21 -25.09 -6.79
N GLN A 114 7.79 -24.63 -5.68
CA GLN A 114 8.80 -25.40 -4.93
C GLN A 114 8.30 -25.92 -3.58
N VAL A 115 7.39 -25.19 -2.92
CA VAL A 115 6.95 -25.51 -1.55
C VAL A 115 5.49 -25.95 -1.50
N GLY A 116 4.63 -25.32 -2.30
CA GLY A 116 3.19 -25.47 -2.23
C GLY A 116 2.56 -24.51 -1.21
N LEU A 117 1.39 -23.97 -1.56
CA LEU A 117 0.71 -22.94 -0.78
C LEU A 117 0.28 -23.45 0.61
N GLU A 118 -0.17 -24.71 0.72
CA GLU A 118 -0.57 -25.31 2.01
C GLU A 118 0.57 -25.29 3.02
N LYS A 119 1.72 -25.85 2.65
CA LYS A 119 2.89 -25.91 3.51
C LYS A 119 3.40 -24.52 3.89
N PHE A 120 3.39 -23.57 2.95
CA PHE A 120 3.79 -22.19 3.22
C PHE A 120 2.88 -21.52 4.26
N ILE A 121 1.57 -21.70 4.15
CA ILE A 121 0.59 -21.13 5.06
C ILE A 121 0.66 -21.78 6.45
N GLU A 122 0.86 -23.09 6.53
CA GLU A 122 1.10 -23.78 7.80
C GLU A 122 2.35 -23.28 8.50
N MET A 123 3.45 -23.03 7.77
CA MET A 123 4.66 -22.44 8.34
C MET A 123 4.41 -21.02 8.86
N CYS A 124 3.68 -20.18 8.11
CA CYS A 124 3.31 -18.83 8.57
C CYS A 124 2.50 -18.87 9.87
N ARG A 125 1.52 -19.79 9.95
CA ARG A 125 0.75 -20.02 11.18
C ARG A 125 1.64 -20.42 12.36
N ASN A 126 2.51 -21.41 12.16
CA ASN A 126 3.38 -21.92 13.22
C ASN A 126 4.31 -20.82 13.75
N VAL A 127 4.87 -19.99 12.87
CA VAL A 127 5.66 -18.82 13.27
C VAL A 127 4.82 -17.84 14.07
N ALA A 128 3.62 -17.49 13.59
CA ALA A 128 2.73 -16.54 14.26
C ALA A 128 2.33 -17.02 15.67
N GLU A 129 1.91 -18.28 15.82
CA GLU A 129 1.49 -18.85 17.10
C GLU A 129 2.66 -19.00 18.07
N SER A 130 3.84 -19.43 17.58
CA SER A 130 5.06 -19.53 18.39
C SER A 130 5.52 -18.17 18.92
N ASN A 131 5.51 -17.15 18.07
CA ASN A 131 5.87 -15.79 18.44
C ASN A 131 4.85 -15.19 19.42
N ALA A 132 3.54 -15.37 19.19
CA ALA A 132 2.49 -14.95 20.11
C ALA A 132 2.66 -15.58 21.51
N LYS A 133 2.97 -16.88 21.56
CA LYS A 133 3.24 -17.59 22.81
C LYS A 133 4.47 -17.03 23.53
N SER A 134 5.56 -16.82 22.81
CA SER A 134 6.79 -16.26 23.37
C SER A 134 6.56 -14.84 23.94
N MET A 135 5.86 -13.99 23.19
CA MET A 135 5.48 -12.65 23.64
C MET A 135 4.54 -12.69 24.85
N THR A 136 3.60 -13.63 24.90
CA THR A 136 2.70 -13.82 26.05
C THR A 136 3.49 -14.04 27.34
N GLU A 137 4.47 -14.94 27.30
CA GLU A 137 5.30 -15.24 28.48
C GLU A 137 6.15 -14.03 28.91
N LEU A 138 6.71 -13.28 27.95
CA LEU A 138 7.42 -12.04 28.25
C LEU A 138 6.52 -10.95 28.83
N PHE A 139 5.27 -10.82 28.39
CA PHE A 139 4.32 -9.85 28.98
C PHE A 139 3.90 -10.26 30.39
N LYS A 140 3.69 -11.56 30.65
CA LYS A 140 3.47 -12.07 32.01
C LYS A 140 4.68 -11.82 32.90
N ASP A 141 5.88 -12.02 32.38
CA ASP A 141 7.12 -11.76 33.12
C ASP A 141 7.32 -10.26 33.41
N LEU A 142 6.90 -9.38 32.52
CA LEU A 142 6.85 -7.93 32.76
C LEU A 142 5.79 -7.53 33.81
N GLY A 143 4.94 -8.46 34.24
CA GLY A 143 3.90 -8.24 35.26
C GLY A 143 2.59 -7.67 34.70
N ILE A 144 2.38 -7.73 33.38
CA ILE A 144 1.17 -7.22 32.74
C ILE A 144 -0.03 -8.09 33.09
N PHE A 145 -1.07 -7.48 33.66
CA PHE A 145 -2.21 -8.15 34.26
C PHE A 145 -3.42 -8.12 33.32
N MET A 146 -3.34 -8.89 32.24
CA MET A 146 -4.39 -9.04 31.22
C MET A 146 -4.90 -10.49 31.14
N ASP A 147 -6.01 -10.73 30.43
CA ASP A 147 -6.55 -12.08 30.18
C ASP A 147 -5.70 -12.86 29.15
N TRP A 148 -4.53 -13.32 29.56
CA TRP A 148 -3.63 -14.10 28.70
C TRP A 148 -4.12 -15.52 28.40
N MET A 149 -5.26 -15.96 28.95
CA MET A 149 -5.79 -17.31 28.69
C MET A 149 -6.50 -17.40 27.34
N GLN A 150 -7.17 -16.34 26.93
CA GLN A 150 -7.92 -16.30 25.68
C GLN A 150 -7.63 -15.02 24.88
N PRO A 151 -6.37 -14.75 24.48
CA PRO A 151 -6.08 -13.66 23.57
C PRO A 151 -6.90 -13.81 22.27
N TYR A 152 -7.38 -12.70 21.72
CA TYR A 152 -7.89 -12.73 20.36
C TYR A 152 -6.71 -12.73 19.38
N MET A 153 -6.86 -13.41 18.25
CA MET A 153 -5.82 -13.52 17.24
C MET A 153 -6.47 -13.38 15.86
N THR A 154 -5.87 -12.56 14.99
CA THR A 154 -6.43 -12.30 13.65
C THR A 154 -6.48 -13.56 12.78
N LEU A 155 -5.64 -14.57 13.06
CA LEU A 155 -5.64 -15.87 12.39
C LEU A 155 -6.80 -16.81 12.76
N ARG A 156 -7.64 -16.48 13.75
CA ARG A 156 -8.72 -17.37 14.17
C ARG A 156 -9.91 -17.24 13.22
N ASN A 157 -10.59 -18.34 12.91
CA ASN A 157 -11.71 -18.36 11.98
C ASN A 157 -12.83 -17.40 12.39
N GLU A 158 -13.08 -17.24 13.70
CA GLU A 158 -14.08 -16.31 14.23
C GLU A 158 -13.73 -14.86 13.89
N TYR A 159 -12.43 -14.52 13.88
CA TYR A 159 -11.94 -13.20 13.52
C TYR A 159 -12.01 -12.97 12.01
N ILE A 160 -11.60 -13.95 11.21
CA ILE A 160 -11.73 -13.93 9.74
C ILE A 160 -13.19 -13.78 9.32
N GLU A 161 -14.10 -14.48 10.00
CA GLU A 161 -15.55 -14.39 9.75
C GLU A 161 -16.10 -12.99 10.10
N ALA A 162 -15.61 -12.35 11.17
CA ALA A 162 -15.95 -10.96 11.48
C ALA A 162 -15.47 -9.98 10.40
N ALA A 163 -14.27 -10.20 9.86
CA ALA A 163 -13.76 -9.43 8.73
C ALA A 163 -14.66 -9.59 7.50
N TRP A 164 -15.06 -10.83 7.19
CA TRP A 164 -15.97 -11.13 6.09
C TRP A 164 -17.32 -10.44 6.25
N TRP A 165 -17.87 -10.46 7.46
CA TRP A 165 -19.11 -9.77 7.77
C TRP A 165 -19.00 -8.27 7.49
N LEU A 166 -17.93 -7.61 7.92
CA LEU A 166 -17.76 -6.17 7.68
C LEU A 166 -17.63 -5.85 6.19
N ILE A 167 -16.87 -6.65 5.44
CA ILE A 167 -16.74 -6.49 3.98
C ILE A 167 -18.10 -6.69 3.30
N LYS A 168 -18.88 -7.68 3.73
CA LYS A 168 -20.25 -7.86 3.24
C LYS A 168 -21.12 -6.65 3.56
N LYS A 169 -21.02 -6.07 4.76
CA LYS A 169 -21.78 -4.85 5.10
C LYS A 169 -21.39 -3.66 4.24
N ALA A 170 -20.10 -3.48 3.95
CA ALA A 170 -19.64 -2.46 3.01
C ALA A 170 -20.21 -2.71 1.60
N HIS A 171 -20.24 -3.97 1.15
CA HIS A 171 -20.84 -4.34 -0.14
C HIS A 171 -22.35 -4.09 -0.20
N ASP A 172 -23.10 -4.53 0.82
CA ASP A 172 -24.55 -4.36 0.91
C ASP A 172 -24.94 -2.87 0.93
N GLN A 173 -24.04 -1.99 1.40
CA GLN A 173 -24.20 -0.53 1.40
C GLN A 173 -23.71 0.14 0.10
N GLY A 174 -23.22 -0.62 -0.89
CA GLY A 174 -22.68 -0.10 -2.14
C GLY A 174 -21.32 0.60 -2.01
N LEU A 175 -20.61 0.39 -0.90
CA LEU A 175 -19.31 1.01 -0.63
C LEU A 175 -18.14 0.20 -1.18
N LEU A 176 -18.30 -1.11 -1.35
CA LEU A 176 -17.27 -1.98 -1.90
C LEU A 176 -17.31 -1.97 -3.43
N THR A 177 -16.20 -1.62 -4.06
CA THR A 177 -16.06 -1.57 -5.52
C THR A 177 -14.69 -2.10 -5.96
N GLN A 178 -14.58 -2.44 -7.24
CA GLN A 178 -13.31 -2.78 -7.88
C GLN A 178 -12.95 -1.68 -8.87
N GLU A 179 -11.82 -1.03 -8.65
CA GLU A 179 -11.36 0.08 -9.49
C GLU A 179 -9.90 -0.12 -9.92
N LEU A 180 -9.55 0.42 -11.08
CA LEU A 180 -8.17 0.51 -11.54
C LEU A 180 -7.52 1.74 -10.91
N ARG A 181 -6.50 1.54 -10.08
CA ARG A 181 -5.78 2.62 -9.41
C ARG A 181 -4.29 2.52 -9.69
N VAL A 182 -3.65 3.67 -9.88
CA VAL A 182 -2.19 3.77 -9.85
C VAL A 182 -1.76 3.84 -8.40
N LEU A 183 -0.99 2.84 -7.96
CA LEU A 183 -0.57 2.73 -6.56
C LEU A 183 0.90 2.36 -6.50
N HIS A 184 1.51 2.61 -5.34
CA HIS A 184 2.83 2.12 -5.03
C HIS A 184 2.84 0.59 -5.06
N TRP A 185 3.70 0.04 -5.91
CA TRP A 185 3.85 -1.39 -6.14
C TRP A 185 5.27 -1.82 -5.82
N CYS A 186 5.41 -2.89 -5.04
CA CYS A 186 6.70 -3.51 -4.81
C CYS A 186 6.91 -4.67 -5.79
N PRO A 187 7.80 -4.56 -6.79
CA PRO A 187 8.00 -5.62 -7.79
C PRO A 187 8.61 -6.91 -7.20
N ARG A 188 9.35 -6.80 -6.09
CA ARG A 188 9.87 -7.98 -5.36
C ARG A 188 8.79 -8.72 -4.57
N CYS A 189 7.91 -7.98 -3.90
CA CYS A 189 6.85 -8.56 -3.09
C CYS A 189 5.57 -8.84 -3.90
N GLU A 190 5.51 -8.37 -5.15
CA GLU A 190 4.39 -8.52 -6.08
C GLU A 190 3.05 -8.13 -5.44
N THR A 191 3.04 -6.98 -4.75
CA THR A 191 1.85 -6.45 -4.06
C THR A 191 1.87 -4.93 -4.03
N VAL A 192 0.67 -4.37 -3.93
CA VAL A 192 0.42 -2.97 -3.59
C VAL A 192 0.82 -2.66 -2.14
N LEU A 193 1.26 -1.42 -1.91
CA LEU A 193 1.47 -0.81 -0.59
C LEU A 193 0.48 0.34 -0.43
N ALA A 194 -0.06 0.52 0.78
CA ALA A 194 -0.82 1.72 1.14
C ALA A 194 0.12 2.91 1.40
N ASP A 195 -0.40 4.13 1.32
CA ASP A 195 0.39 5.36 1.47
C ASP A 195 1.14 5.43 2.81
N TYR A 196 0.51 5.01 3.91
CA TYR A 196 1.16 4.94 5.23
C TYR A 196 2.24 3.85 5.34
N GLU A 197 2.29 2.88 4.41
CA GLU A 197 3.37 1.89 4.31
C GLU A 197 4.57 2.44 3.51
N VAL A 198 4.40 3.56 2.80
CA VAL A 198 5.45 4.25 2.04
C VAL A 198 6.09 5.33 2.91
N SER A 199 6.69 4.90 4.03
CA SER A 199 7.34 5.80 4.98
C SER A 199 8.86 5.89 4.80
N GLU A 200 9.45 4.94 4.07
CA GLU A 200 10.90 4.83 3.90
C GLU A 200 11.37 5.33 2.55
N TYR A 201 12.40 6.18 2.59
CA TYR A 201 13.02 6.76 1.42
C TYR A 201 14.53 6.54 1.49
N LYS A 202 15.14 6.33 0.33
CA LYS A 202 16.60 6.29 0.19
C LYS A 202 17.05 7.32 -0.83
N MET A 203 18.26 7.82 -0.66
CA MET A 203 18.94 8.53 -1.73
C MET A 203 19.32 7.53 -2.80
N ILE A 204 18.81 7.71 -4.00
CA ILE A 204 19.20 6.92 -5.18
C ILE A 204 19.60 7.86 -6.31
N GLU A 205 20.46 7.35 -7.17
CA GLU A 205 20.84 8.01 -8.40
C GLU A 205 19.95 7.46 -9.54
N ASP A 206 19.17 8.34 -10.17
CA ASP A 206 18.32 8.00 -11.33
C ASP A 206 18.77 8.83 -12.56
N PRO A 207 18.45 8.36 -13.78
CA PRO A 207 18.61 9.18 -14.99
C PRO A 207 17.86 10.51 -14.86
N SER A 208 18.36 11.55 -15.50
CA SER A 208 17.67 12.84 -15.69
C SER A 208 17.80 13.19 -17.16
N ILE A 209 16.73 12.99 -17.94
CA ILE A 209 16.80 13.10 -19.41
C ILE A 209 15.79 14.10 -19.94
N TYR A 210 16.20 14.78 -21.02
CA TYR A 210 15.34 15.63 -21.83
C TYR A 210 15.09 14.98 -23.16
N VAL A 211 13.82 14.85 -23.54
CA VAL A 211 13.41 14.09 -24.73
C VAL A 211 12.63 14.98 -25.67
N LYS A 212 12.94 14.86 -26.96
CA LYS A 212 12.33 15.61 -28.06
C LYS A 212 11.11 14.86 -28.56
N PHE A 213 9.93 15.46 -28.43
CA PHE A 213 8.70 14.98 -29.06
C PHE A 213 8.39 15.87 -30.26
N ARG A 214 8.52 15.33 -31.48
CA ARG A 214 8.38 16.13 -32.70
C ARG A 214 6.93 16.57 -32.89
N VAL A 215 6.70 17.86 -33.11
CA VAL A 215 5.36 18.40 -33.38
C VAL A 215 4.84 17.85 -34.72
N GLU A 216 3.59 17.41 -34.76
CA GLU A 216 2.97 16.96 -36.02
C GLU A 216 2.96 18.11 -37.05
N ASN A 217 3.26 17.80 -38.32
CA ASN A 217 3.39 18.78 -39.41
C ASN A 217 4.57 19.76 -39.25
N SER A 218 5.55 19.45 -38.39
CA SER A 218 6.84 20.15 -38.35
C SER A 218 7.99 19.16 -38.49
N ASP A 219 9.02 19.56 -39.25
CA ASP A 219 10.19 18.72 -39.46
C ASP A 219 11.27 18.92 -38.39
N ASN A 220 11.29 20.07 -37.72
CA ASN A 220 12.36 20.46 -36.80
C ASN A 220 11.88 21.18 -35.53
N THR A 221 10.58 21.20 -35.24
CA THR A 221 10.04 21.73 -33.98
C THR A 221 9.67 20.59 -33.04
N TYR A 222 10.11 20.68 -31.78
CA TYR A 222 9.96 19.64 -30.77
C TYR A 222 9.43 20.21 -29.47
N ILE A 223 8.47 19.51 -28.88
CA ILE A 223 8.08 19.65 -27.47
C ILE A 223 9.20 19.00 -26.65
N LEU A 224 9.81 19.76 -25.75
CA LEU A 224 10.87 19.24 -24.89
C LEU A 224 10.27 18.81 -23.54
N ILE A 225 10.30 17.51 -23.25
CA ILE A 225 9.88 16.97 -21.95
C ILE A 225 11.09 16.59 -21.12
N TRP A 226 10.88 16.48 -19.81
CA TRP A 226 11.87 15.97 -18.86
C TRP A 226 11.31 14.77 -18.09
N THR A 227 12.17 13.80 -17.78
CA THR A 227 11.79 12.66 -16.93
C THR A 227 13.00 12.07 -16.21
N THR A 228 12.76 11.55 -15.01
CA THR A 228 13.72 10.70 -14.28
C THR A 228 13.44 9.21 -14.42
N THR A 229 12.33 8.85 -15.07
CA THR A 229 11.89 7.46 -15.27
C THR A 229 11.76 7.15 -16.77
N PRO A 230 12.86 6.98 -17.51
CA PRO A 230 12.80 6.64 -18.94
C PRO A 230 11.90 5.43 -19.25
N TRP A 231 11.84 4.44 -18.36
CA TRP A 231 10.98 3.25 -18.47
C TRP A 231 9.47 3.54 -18.56
N THR A 232 9.00 4.74 -18.20
CA THR A 232 7.60 5.14 -18.37
C THR A 232 7.30 5.72 -19.76
N LEU A 233 8.31 6.12 -20.53
CA LEU A 233 8.13 6.70 -21.88
C LEU A 233 7.41 5.76 -22.86
N PRO A 234 7.66 4.43 -22.88
CA PRO A 234 6.86 3.50 -23.67
C PRO A 234 5.35 3.58 -23.39
N ALA A 235 4.94 4.05 -22.22
CA ALA A 235 3.55 4.22 -21.80
C ALA A 235 3.06 5.69 -21.86
N ASN A 236 3.85 6.61 -22.43
CA ASN A 236 3.43 7.99 -22.61
C ASN A 236 2.14 8.06 -23.42
N THR A 237 1.21 8.93 -23.04
CA THR A 237 -0.08 9.08 -23.71
C THR A 237 -0.38 10.52 -24.13
N PHE A 238 0.04 11.50 -23.32
CA PHE A 238 -0.08 12.92 -23.61
C PHE A 238 1.06 13.69 -22.92
N VAL A 239 1.12 15.01 -23.14
CA VAL A 239 2.00 15.94 -22.43
C VAL A 239 1.13 16.93 -21.67
N MET A 240 1.47 17.24 -20.42
CA MET A 240 0.78 18.22 -19.61
C MET A 240 1.47 19.58 -19.66
N ALA A 241 0.68 20.65 -19.72
CA ALA A 241 1.10 22.05 -19.65
C ALA A 241 0.20 22.84 -18.69
N ARG A 242 0.67 24.00 -18.21
CA ARG A 242 -0.17 24.97 -17.51
C ARG A 242 -0.81 25.93 -18.51
N SER A 243 -2.04 26.35 -18.29
CA SER A 243 -2.78 27.30 -19.14
C SER A 243 -2.25 28.74 -19.03
N ASP A 244 -1.87 29.15 -17.82
CA ASP A 244 -1.49 30.52 -17.46
C ASP A 244 -0.01 30.86 -17.67
N ALA A 245 0.83 29.84 -17.81
CA ALA A 245 2.27 29.97 -17.94
C ALA A 245 2.70 30.48 -19.32
N ASP A 246 3.84 31.17 -19.34
CA ASP A 246 4.53 31.61 -20.56
C ASP A 246 5.43 30.48 -21.08
N TYR A 247 5.23 30.14 -22.35
CA TYR A 247 6.03 29.18 -23.09
C TYR A 247 6.72 29.87 -24.26
N VAL A 248 7.83 29.28 -24.67
CA VAL A 248 8.65 29.84 -25.75
C VAL A 248 9.07 28.78 -26.73
N LYS A 249 9.30 29.21 -27.97
CA LYS A 249 10.00 28.45 -28.99
C LYS A 249 11.44 28.95 -29.04
N VAL A 250 12.37 28.07 -28.70
CA VAL A 250 13.81 28.35 -28.66
C VAL A 250 14.50 27.67 -29.82
N LYS A 251 15.23 28.42 -30.64
CA LYS A 251 16.07 27.91 -31.70
C LYS A 251 17.45 27.55 -31.14
N VAL A 252 17.92 26.33 -31.40
CA VAL A 252 19.30 25.90 -31.14
C VAL A 252 19.81 25.21 -32.41
N GLY A 253 20.79 25.82 -33.06
CA GLY A 253 21.22 25.39 -34.40
C GLY A 253 20.06 25.43 -35.41
N ASN A 254 19.69 24.27 -35.94
CA ASN A 254 18.62 24.11 -36.95
C ASN A 254 17.29 23.58 -36.38
N GLU A 255 17.21 23.34 -35.07
CA GLU A 255 16.04 22.78 -34.40
C GLU A 255 15.38 23.83 -33.50
N TYR A 256 14.09 23.64 -33.26
CA TYR A 256 13.28 24.50 -32.39
C TYR A 256 12.68 23.68 -31.25
N TYR A 257 12.72 24.22 -30.05
CA TYR A 257 12.29 23.56 -28.82
C TYR A 257 11.23 24.38 -28.11
N ILE A 258 10.12 23.73 -27.76
CA ILE A 258 9.04 24.31 -26.96
C ILE A 258 9.24 23.88 -25.51
N LEU A 259 9.31 24.87 -24.60
CA LEU A 259 9.41 24.72 -23.16
C LEU A 259 8.94 25.99 -22.45
N ALA A 260 8.71 25.90 -21.14
CA ALA A 260 8.33 27.07 -20.33
C ALA A 260 9.47 28.10 -20.31
N GLU A 261 9.14 29.39 -20.45
CA GLU A 261 10.13 30.48 -20.49
C GLU A 261 11.02 30.47 -19.25
N ALA A 262 10.41 30.27 -18.08
CA ALA A 262 11.08 30.19 -16.78
C ALA A 262 12.10 29.05 -16.67
N ARG A 263 12.08 28.06 -17.58
CA ARG A 263 12.98 26.90 -17.56
C ARG A 263 14.09 26.97 -18.60
N VAL A 264 14.06 27.93 -19.53
CA VAL A 264 15.01 27.99 -20.66
C VAL A 264 16.45 28.06 -20.18
N GLU A 265 16.78 29.04 -19.33
CA GLU A 265 18.16 29.24 -18.87
C GLU A 265 18.69 27.99 -18.16
N TYR A 266 17.90 27.39 -17.28
CA TYR A 266 18.29 26.18 -16.55
C TYR A 266 18.55 25.00 -17.49
N VAL A 267 17.60 24.71 -18.40
CA VAL A 267 17.68 23.56 -19.31
C VAL A 267 18.86 23.72 -20.29
N MET A 268 19.07 24.92 -20.83
CA MET A 268 20.18 25.19 -21.75
C MET A 268 21.53 25.10 -21.03
N ASN A 269 21.64 25.64 -19.81
CA ASN A 269 22.86 25.54 -19.00
C ASN A 269 23.18 24.08 -18.64
N GLU A 270 22.18 23.29 -18.25
CA GLU A 270 22.37 21.87 -17.93
C GLU A 270 22.82 21.08 -19.17
N ALA A 271 22.27 21.39 -20.34
CA ALA A 271 22.68 20.81 -21.62
C ALA A 271 24.00 21.38 -22.18
N GLY A 272 24.61 22.38 -21.53
CA GLY A 272 25.84 23.03 -21.99
C GLY A 272 25.68 23.90 -23.24
N ILE A 273 24.46 24.34 -23.56
CA ILE A 273 24.13 25.15 -24.73
C ILE A 273 24.21 26.64 -24.37
N LYS A 274 25.12 27.36 -25.03
CA LYS A 274 25.31 28.81 -24.83
C LYS A 274 24.68 29.67 -25.91
N ASP A 275 24.53 29.12 -27.12
CA ASP A 275 24.00 29.83 -28.27
C ASP A 275 22.59 29.34 -28.58
N TYR A 276 21.61 30.16 -28.24
CA TYR A 276 20.19 29.89 -28.48
C TYR A 276 19.43 31.21 -28.62
N GLU A 277 18.32 31.17 -29.36
CA GLU A 277 17.49 32.34 -29.64
C GLU A 277 16.03 32.04 -29.33
N ILE A 278 15.37 32.89 -28.53
CA ILE A 278 13.92 32.82 -28.34
C ILE A 278 13.26 33.47 -29.57
N VAL A 279 12.64 32.66 -30.42
CA VAL A 279 12.03 33.12 -31.68
C VAL A 279 10.53 33.41 -31.56
N GLU A 280 9.87 32.86 -30.54
CA GLU A 280 8.44 33.01 -30.33
C GLU A 280 8.08 32.87 -28.85
N ARG A 281 7.05 33.59 -28.40
CA ARG A 281 6.46 33.50 -27.06
C ARG A 281 4.96 33.32 -27.18
N PHE A 282 4.39 32.46 -26.36
CA PHE A 282 2.96 32.16 -26.34
C PHE A 282 2.52 31.70 -24.96
N LYS A 283 1.21 31.72 -24.72
CA LYS A 283 0.62 31.18 -23.48
C LYS A 283 0.40 29.68 -23.62
N GLY A 284 0.29 29.01 -22.48
CA GLY A 284 -0.03 27.58 -22.46
C GLY A 284 -1.34 27.23 -23.16
N LEU A 285 -2.33 28.13 -23.09
CA LEU A 285 -3.58 28.02 -23.86
C LEU A 285 -3.35 27.87 -25.38
N ASP A 286 -2.31 28.51 -25.93
CA ASP A 286 -2.03 28.50 -27.37
C ASP A 286 -1.44 27.16 -27.83
N ILE A 287 -0.83 26.39 -26.92
CA ILE A 287 -0.30 25.05 -27.22
C ILE A 287 -1.25 23.92 -26.84
N ALA A 288 -2.41 24.22 -26.26
CA ALA A 288 -3.41 23.21 -25.92
C ALA A 288 -3.87 22.47 -27.18
N GLY A 289 -3.86 21.13 -27.14
CA GLY A 289 -4.19 20.29 -28.28
C GLY A 289 -3.09 20.16 -29.33
N MET A 290 -1.93 20.79 -29.15
CA MET A 290 -0.78 20.61 -30.05
C MET A 290 -0.39 19.14 -30.09
N ARG A 291 -0.44 18.54 -31.29
CA ARG A 291 -0.17 17.12 -31.50
C ARG A 291 1.33 16.86 -31.73
N TYR A 292 1.80 15.70 -31.30
CA TYR A 292 3.19 15.29 -31.46
C TYR A 292 3.33 13.81 -31.87
N ILE A 293 4.50 13.48 -32.39
CA ILE A 293 4.91 12.13 -32.77
C ILE A 293 5.83 11.60 -31.67
N HIS A 294 5.47 10.45 -31.12
CA HIS A 294 6.22 9.84 -30.04
C HIS A 294 7.51 9.20 -30.60
N PRO A 295 8.70 9.46 -30.02
CA PRO A 295 9.98 9.02 -30.58
C PRO A 295 10.15 7.49 -30.64
N LEU A 296 9.37 6.74 -29.87
CA LEU A 296 9.40 5.28 -29.81
C LEU A 296 8.24 4.58 -30.55
N GLU A 297 7.43 5.29 -31.36
CA GLU A 297 6.21 4.71 -31.97
C GLU A 297 6.47 3.53 -32.93
N ASP A 298 7.66 3.45 -33.51
CA ASP A 298 8.09 2.37 -34.38
C ASP A 298 8.58 1.14 -33.60
N ILE A 299 9.13 1.35 -32.39
CA ILE A 299 9.66 0.30 -31.50
C ILE A 299 8.57 -0.28 -30.59
N VAL A 300 7.67 0.57 -30.09
CA VAL A 300 6.68 0.23 -29.05
C VAL A 300 5.29 0.11 -29.68
N PRO A 301 4.73 -1.09 -29.84
CA PRO A 301 3.41 -1.30 -30.42
C PRO A 301 2.29 -0.50 -29.75
N ALA A 302 2.31 -0.39 -28.42
CA ALA A 302 1.32 0.37 -27.66
C ALA A 302 1.22 1.84 -28.13
N GLN A 303 2.34 2.47 -28.48
CA GLN A 303 2.39 3.88 -28.91
C GLN A 303 1.61 4.12 -30.22
N ARG A 304 1.52 3.12 -31.10
CA ARG A 304 0.71 3.22 -32.32
C ARG A 304 -0.78 3.31 -32.01
N ILE A 305 -1.23 2.60 -30.99
CA ILE A 305 -2.63 2.63 -30.51
C ILE A 305 -2.92 3.95 -29.80
N LEU A 306 -1.95 4.47 -29.05
CA LEU A 306 -2.07 5.72 -28.29
C LEU A 306 -1.94 6.98 -29.14
N ARG A 307 -1.42 6.89 -30.37
CA ARG A 307 -1.18 8.04 -31.27
C ARG A 307 -2.35 9.02 -31.38
N LYS A 308 -3.59 8.56 -31.30
CA LYS A 308 -4.76 9.44 -31.31
C LYS A 308 -4.82 10.41 -30.12
N TYR A 309 -4.20 10.07 -29.00
CA TYR A 309 -4.16 10.87 -27.76
C TYR A 309 -2.90 11.73 -27.61
N HIS A 310 -1.89 11.56 -28.46
CA HIS A 310 -0.63 12.31 -28.38
C HIS A 310 -0.84 13.80 -28.67
N GLN A 311 -1.09 14.55 -27.61
CA GLN A 311 -1.30 15.98 -27.64
C GLN A 311 -0.91 16.62 -26.31
N VAL A 312 -0.81 17.95 -26.31
CA VAL A 312 -0.70 18.74 -25.08
C VAL A 312 -2.08 18.92 -24.44
N ILE A 313 -2.18 18.63 -23.15
CA ILE A 313 -3.38 18.81 -22.32
C ILE A 313 -3.06 19.78 -21.19
N LEU A 314 -4.00 20.66 -20.88
CA LEU A 314 -3.86 21.62 -19.79
C LEU A 314 -4.16 20.94 -18.45
N ALA A 315 -3.23 21.06 -17.50
CA ALA A 315 -3.30 20.45 -16.17
C ALA A 315 -2.60 21.37 -15.15
N ASP A 316 -3.24 22.51 -14.88
CA ASP A 316 -2.68 23.60 -14.08
C ASP A 316 -2.33 23.17 -12.65
N GLU A 317 -3.08 22.23 -12.08
CA GLU A 317 -2.83 21.73 -10.73
C GLU A 317 -1.60 20.82 -10.61
N PHE A 318 -1.09 20.27 -11.72
CA PHE A 318 -0.05 19.22 -11.69
C PHE A 318 1.29 19.65 -12.32
N VAL A 319 1.29 20.71 -13.13
CA VAL A 319 2.53 21.20 -13.77
C VAL A 319 3.13 22.33 -12.95
N THR A 320 4.40 22.15 -12.56
CA THR A 320 5.22 23.18 -11.89
C THR A 320 6.17 23.84 -12.89
N LEU A 321 6.58 25.08 -12.61
CA LEU A 321 7.54 25.84 -13.43
C LEU A 321 8.95 25.89 -12.80
N THR A 322 9.19 25.07 -11.77
CA THR A 322 10.46 25.00 -11.04
C THR A 322 11.28 23.77 -11.41
N GLU A 323 10.65 22.76 -12.02
CA GLU A 323 11.27 21.47 -12.35
C GLU A 323 11.11 21.13 -13.83
N GLY A 324 12.05 20.34 -14.36
CA GLY A 324 12.05 19.91 -15.77
C GLY A 324 11.96 21.08 -16.75
N THR A 325 11.07 20.95 -17.74
CA THR A 325 10.87 21.90 -18.85
C THR A 325 9.57 22.71 -18.73
N GLY A 326 8.75 22.46 -17.72
CA GLY A 326 7.36 22.95 -17.66
C GLY A 326 6.41 22.25 -18.63
N LEU A 327 6.86 21.16 -19.25
CA LEU A 327 6.06 20.23 -20.08
C LEU A 327 6.30 18.81 -19.57
N VAL A 328 5.27 18.20 -19.01
CA VAL A 328 5.39 16.93 -18.28
C VAL A 328 4.86 15.80 -19.15
N HIS A 329 5.68 14.79 -19.46
CA HIS A 329 5.18 13.59 -20.13
C HIS A 329 4.24 12.84 -19.17
N ALA A 330 3.08 12.38 -19.66
CA ALA A 330 2.10 11.69 -18.85
C ALA A 330 1.98 10.22 -19.28
N ALA A 331 2.14 9.31 -18.33
CA ALA A 331 1.94 7.87 -18.47
C ALA A 331 0.89 7.41 -17.45
N PRO A 332 -0.42 7.44 -17.80
CA PRO A 332 -1.54 7.28 -16.85
C PRO A 332 -1.58 5.99 -16.03
N GLY A 333 -0.81 4.96 -16.39
CA GLY A 333 -0.68 3.76 -15.57
C GLY A 333 0.49 3.78 -14.58
N HIS A 334 1.26 4.87 -14.54
CA HIS A 334 2.49 5.02 -13.75
C HIS A 334 2.58 6.37 -13.01
N GLY A 335 1.53 7.20 -13.03
CA GLY A 335 1.39 8.41 -12.21
C GLY A 335 -0.06 8.58 -11.74
N GLU A 336 -0.26 9.02 -10.50
CA GLU A 336 -1.62 9.26 -9.96
C GLU A 336 -2.24 10.50 -10.60
N GLU A 337 -1.46 11.57 -10.74
CA GLU A 337 -1.85 12.81 -11.40
C GLU A 337 -2.17 12.56 -12.88
N ASP A 338 -1.31 11.80 -13.58
CA ASP A 338 -1.52 11.39 -14.96
C ASP A 338 -2.84 10.61 -15.12
N GLN A 339 -3.15 9.72 -14.18
CA GLN A 339 -4.40 8.95 -14.16
C GLN A 339 -5.61 9.88 -13.99
N GLN A 340 -5.53 10.86 -13.09
CA GLN A 340 -6.62 11.81 -12.85
C GLN A 340 -6.94 12.63 -14.11
N VAL A 341 -5.92 13.16 -14.79
CA VAL A 341 -6.11 13.89 -16.06
C VAL A 341 -6.65 12.95 -17.13
N ALA A 342 -6.10 11.75 -17.26
CA ALA A 342 -6.58 10.77 -18.25
C ALA A 342 -8.06 10.44 -18.08
N LEU A 343 -8.52 10.22 -16.84
CA LEU A 343 -9.92 9.94 -16.53
C LEU A 343 -10.84 11.12 -16.90
N LYS A 344 -10.44 12.37 -16.61
CA LYS A 344 -11.21 13.58 -16.98
C LYS A 344 -11.41 13.70 -18.50
N HIS A 345 -10.43 13.23 -19.29
CA HIS A 345 -10.44 13.33 -20.75
C HIS A 345 -10.86 12.03 -21.48
N GLY A 346 -11.29 10.99 -20.76
CA GLY A 346 -11.68 9.71 -21.36
C GLY A 346 -10.53 8.95 -22.02
N ILE A 347 -9.29 9.21 -21.59
CA ILE A 347 -8.07 8.59 -22.10
C ILE A 347 -7.85 7.25 -21.38
N PRO A 348 -7.48 6.17 -22.11
CA PRO A 348 -7.27 4.86 -21.51
C PRO A 348 -6.06 4.86 -20.57
N ILE A 349 -6.20 4.15 -19.46
CA ILE A 349 -5.10 3.90 -18.53
C ILE A 349 -4.38 2.63 -18.96
N ILE A 350 -3.13 2.79 -19.41
CA ILE A 350 -2.27 1.67 -19.80
C ILE A 350 -1.12 1.50 -18.82
N SER A 351 -0.83 0.27 -18.42
CA SER A 351 0.36 -0.09 -17.64
C SER A 351 1.14 -1.11 -18.45
N LEU A 352 2.33 -0.75 -18.89
CA LEU A 352 3.19 -1.62 -19.69
C LEU A 352 4.15 -2.44 -18.83
N VAL A 353 3.81 -2.65 -17.56
CA VAL A 353 4.63 -3.35 -16.58
C VAL A 353 3.82 -4.42 -15.87
N ASP A 354 4.39 -5.62 -15.77
CA ASP A 354 3.81 -6.78 -15.08
C ASP A 354 3.96 -6.68 -13.54
N GLU A 355 3.50 -7.71 -12.83
CA GLU A 355 3.60 -7.79 -11.36
C GLU A 355 5.04 -7.84 -10.83
N GLN A 356 6.00 -8.28 -11.65
CA GLN A 356 7.42 -8.42 -11.28
C GLN A 356 8.22 -7.16 -11.62
N GLY A 357 7.57 -6.10 -12.10
CA GLY A 357 8.27 -4.89 -12.55
C GLY A 357 8.99 -5.09 -13.89
N ARG A 358 8.54 -6.03 -14.74
CA ARG A 358 9.10 -6.25 -16.07
C ARG A 358 8.16 -5.71 -17.14
N MET A 359 8.74 -5.17 -18.20
CA MET A 359 7.99 -4.61 -19.32
C MET A 359 7.19 -5.72 -20.03
N VAL A 360 5.92 -5.47 -20.37
CA VAL A 360 5.04 -6.45 -21.05
C VAL A 360 5.27 -6.48 -22.56
N SER A 361 4.68 -7.46 -23.27
CA SER A 361 4.81 -7.64 -24.72
C SER A 361 4.52 -6.39 -25.55
N ASP A 362 3.54 -5.58 -25.12
CA ASP A 362 3.11 -4.38 -25.83
C ASP A 362 4.15 -3.24 -25.76
N SER A 363 5.22 -3.44 -24.96
CA SER A 363 6.41 -2.58 -24.91
C SER A 363 7.40 -2.84 -26.05
N GLY A 364 7.12 -3.81 -26.93
CA GLY A 364 7.97 -4.13 -28.08
C GLY A 364 9.34 -4.65 -27.66
N LYS A 365 10.41 -4.00 -28.16
CA LYS A 365 11.81 -4.38 -27.88
C LYS A 365 12.13 -4.49 -26.38
N TYR A 366 11.42 -3.75 -25.52
CA TYR A 366 11.69 -3.72 -24.08
C TYR A 366 11.07 -4.90 -23.31
N ALA A 367 10.21 -5.70 -23.94
CA ALA A 367 9.47 -6.77 -23.29
C ALA A 367 10.39 -7.73 -22.51
N GLY A 368 10.01 -8.05 -21.28
CA GLY A 368 10.73 -8.93 -20.36
C GLY A 368 11.84 -8.26 -19.56
N ILE A 369 12.30 -7.06 -19.92
CA ILE A 369 13.36 -6.33 -19.20
C ILE A 369 12.79 -5.71 -17.91
N TYR A 370 13.54 -5.73 -16.82
CA TYR A 370 13.13 -5.06 -15.58
C TYR A 370 13.16 -3.53 -15.77
N VAL A 371 12.15 -2.82 -15.25
CA VAL A 371 11.96 -1.38 -15.47
C VAL A 371 13.21 -0.52 -15.29
N ARG A 372 14.03 -0.77 -14.24
CA ARG A 372 15.26 0.02 -14.03
C ARG A 372 16.36 -0.30 -15.02
N GLU A 373 16.45 -1.54 -15.48
CA GLU A 373 17.39 -1.96 -16.54
C GLU A 373 16.94 -1.44 -17.91
N ALA A 374 15.62 -1.33 -18.12
CA ALA A 374 15.05 -0.79 -19.36
C ALA A 374 15.42 0.69 -19.58
N ASN A 375 15.75 1.43 -18.52
CA ASN A 375 16.16 2.83 -18.64
C ASN A 375 17.33 3.02 -19.60
N ASP A 376 18.40 2.25 -19.43
CA ASP A 376 19.61 2.39 -20.25
C ASP A 376 19.33 2.07 -21.72
N VAL A 377 18.56 1.00 -21.97
CA VAL A 377 18.16 0.57 -23.32
C VAL A 377 17.29 1.64 -24.00
N ILE A 378 16.37 2.27 -23.27
CA ILE A 378 15.51 3.33 -23.79
C ILE A 378 16.33 4.59 -24.11
N ILE A 379 17.26 4.97 -23.24
CA ILE A 379 18.13 6.13 -23.46
C ILE A 379 18.99 5.92 -24.72
N ASP A 380 19.55 4.74 -24.90
CA ASP A 380 20.35 4.40 -26.10
C ASP A 380 19.50 4.46 -27.37
N ASP A 381 18.27 3.94 -27.35
CA ASP A 381 17.36 4.02 -28.49
C ASP A 381 16.98 5.47 -28.82
N LEU A 382 16.67 6.29 -27.81
CA LEU A 382 16.38 7.72 -27.98
C LEU A 382 17.58 8.48 -28.57
N LYS A 383 18.79 8.16 -28.12
CA LYS A 383 20.04 8.72 -28.64
C LYS A 383 20.26 8.34 -30.11
N SER A 384 20.08 7.06 -30.45
CA SER A 384 20.23 6.56 -31.82
C SER A 384 19.25 7.23 -32.80
N LYS A 385 18.08 7.63 -32.31
CA LYS A 385 17.02 8.31 -33.06
C LYS A 385 17.17 9.84 -33.09
N GLY A 386 18.20 10.39 -32.46
CA GLY A 386 18.37 11.85 -32.33
C GLY A 386 17.27 12.54 -31.51
N SER A 387 16.47 11.76 -30.78
CA SER A 387 15.33 12.24 -29.97
C SER A 387 15.71 12.53 -28.52
N LEU A 388 16.94 12.20 -28.11
CA LEU A 388 17.50 12.57 -26.82
C LEU A 388 18.15 13.96 -26.95
N PHE A 389 17.65 14.95 -26.20
CA PHE A 389 18.25 16.29 -26.16
C PHE A 389 19.44 16.34 -25.23
N PHE A 390 19.29 15.81 -24.02
CA PHE A 390 20.34 15.72 -23.02
C PHE A 390 20.08 14.54 -22.09
N ALA A 391 21.15 13.95 -21.56
CA ALA A 391 21.08 12.93 -20.52
C ALA A 391 22.12 13.21 -19.44
N GLY A 392 21.64 13.31 -18.20
CA GLY A 392 22.44 13.39 -17.00
C GLY A 392 21.90 12.42 -15.94
N LYS A 393 22.27 12.67 -14.69
CA LYS A 393 21.80 11.91 -13.54
C LYS A 393 21.43 12.86 -12.41
N VAL A 394 20.46 12.46 -11.60
CA VAL A 394 20.04 13.20 -10.40
C VAL A 394 20.03 12.27 -9.20
N THR A 395 20.51 12.77 -8.07
CA THR A 395 20.43 12.07 -6.79
C THR A 395 19.31 12.67 -5.95
N HIS A 396 18.31 11.87 -5.62
CA HIS A 396 17.10 12.33 -4.94
C HIS A 396 16.54 11.28 -3.98
N ARG A 397 15.60 11.70 -3.13
CA ARG A 397 14.90 10.80 -2.22
C ARG A 397 13.83 10.04 -2.97
N TYR A 398 13.96 8.71 -3.00
CA TYR A 398 13.01 7.84 -3.68
C TYR A 398 12.39 6.82 -2.73
N PRO A 399 11.07 6.54 -2.85
CA PRO A 399 10.39 5.61 -1.97
C PRO A 399 10.86 4.17 -2.18
N VAL A 400 11.13 3.47 -1.09
CA VAL A 400 11.50 2.05 -1.09
C VAL A 400 10.51 1.27 -0.24
N CYS A 401 10.32 -0.01 -0.57
CA CYS A 401 9.50 -0.90 0.25
C CYS A 401 10.07 -0.95 1.67
N TRP A 402 9.28 -0.57 2.67
CA TRP A 402 9.71 -0.54 4.07
C TRP A 402 10.19 -1.90 4.61
N ARG A 403 9.85 -3.00 3.94
CA ARG A 403 10.25 -4.36 4.34
C ARG A 403 11.47 -4.86 3.58
N CYS A 404 11.37 -4.99 2.25
CA CYS A 404 12.45 -5.57 1.42
C CYS A 404 13.45 -4.53 0.88
N LYS A 405 13.18 -3.24 1.05
CA LYS A 405 14.00 -2.11 0.61
C LYS A 405 14.18 -1.97 -0.91
N THR A 406 13.45 -2.76 -1.71
CA THR A 406 13.38 -2.60 -3.17
C THR A 406 12.72 -1.25 -3.51
N PRO A 407 13.25 -0.48 -4.46
CA PRO A 407 12.58 0.73 -4.96
C PRO A 407 11.16 0.42 -5.45
N LEU A 408 10.20 1.23 -5.03
CA LEU A 408 8.81 1.08 -5.45
C LEU A 408 8.63 1.60 -6.87
N ILE A 409 7.57 1.16 -7.54
CA ILE A 409 7.12 1.77 -8.79
C ILE A 409 5.65 2.11 -8.67
N PHE A 410 5.20 3.10 -9.43
CA PHE A 410 3.78 3.30 -9.64
C PHE A 410 3.29 2.38 -10.74
N ARG A 411 2.21 1.65 -10.46
CA ARG A 411 1.61 0.72 -11.41
C ARG A 411 0.10 0.72 -11.27
N ALA A 412 -0.60 0.81 -12.40
CA ALA A 412 -2.03 0.62 -12.46
C ALA A 412 -2.39 -0.83 -12.15
N THR A 413 -3.22 -1.04 -11.16
CA THR A 413 -3.69 -2.38 -10.77
C THR A 413 -5.15 -2.32 -10.33
N ARG A 414 -5.91 -3.36 -10.66
CA ARG A 414 -7.30 -3.49 -10.21
C ARG A 414 -7.30 -3.89 -8.75
N GLN A 415 -7.96 -3.09 -7.91
CA GLN A 415 -8.00 -3.32 -6.48
C GLN A 415 -9.43 -3.22 -5.95
N TRP A 416 -9.68 -3.92 -4.85
CA TRP A 416 -10.90 -3.80 -4.08
C TRP A 416 -10.78 -2.64 -3.10
N ILE A 417 -11.76 -1.75 -3.15
CA ILE A 417 -11.76 -0.48 -2.45
C ILE A 417 -13.04 -0.35 -1.64
N ILE A 418 -12.91 0.13 -0.41
CA ILE A 418 -14.05 0.62 0.38
C ILE A 418 -14.11 2.14 0.23
N LYS A 419 -15.21 2.63 -0.35
CA LYS A 419 -15.50 4.06 -0.46
C LYS A 419 -15.75 4.64 0.93
N MET A 420 -14.86 5.52 1.38
CA MET A 420 -14.94 6.14 2.70
C MET A 420 -14.55 7.62 2.73
N SER A 421 -14.08 8.18 1.61
CA SER A 421 -13.77 9.61 1.49
C SER A 421 -14.93 10.53 1.92
N HIS A 422 -16.15 10.16 1.55
CA HIS A 422 -17.37 10.87 1.95
C HIS A 422 -17.65 10.84 3.48
N MET A 423 -16.97 9.99 4.25
CA MET A 423 -17.13 9.86 5.70
C MET A 423 -16.26 10.83 6.51
N SER A 424 -15.34 11.57 5.86
CA SER A 424 -14.41 12.54 6.49
C SER A 424 -15.08 13.41 7.57
N LYS A 425 -16.18 14.10 7.22
CA LYS A 425 -16.93 14.97 8.15
C LYS A 425 -17.49 14.22 9.36
N LYS A 426 -18.00 13.00 9.15
CA LYS A 426 -18.55 12.17 10.24
C LYS A 426 -17.42 11.67 11.14
N ALA A 427 -16.32 11.21 10.56
CA ALA A 427 -15.15 10.74 11.31
C ALA A 427 -14.56 11.85 12.18
N LEU A 428 -14.45 13.08 11.65
CA LEU A 428 -13.98 14.23 12.43
C LEU A 428 -14.92 14.55 13.60
N LYS A 429 -16.24 14.52 13.38
CA LYS A 429 -17.23 14.73 14.45
C LYS A 429 -17.14 13.67 15.55
N GLU A 430 -16.98 12.40 15.20
CA GLU A 430 -16.81 11.34 16.20
C GLU A 430 -15.46 11.46 16.92
N ALA A 431 -14.38 11.79 16.22
CA ALA A 431 -13.07 12.03 16.81
C ALA A 431 -13.10 13.18 17.84
N GLN A 432 -13.88 14.24 17.61
CA GLN A 432 -14.06 15.34 18.56
C GLN A 432 -14.78 14.94 19.85
N ARG A 433 -15.57 13.85 19.83
CA ARG A 433 -16.26 13.32 21.02
C ARG A 433 -15.34 12.46 21.89
N VAL A 434 -14.21 12.01 21.34
CA VAL A 434 -13.22 11.19 22.06
C VAL A 434 -12.43 12.08 23.03
N LYS A 435 -12.18 11.58 24.24
CA LYS A 435 -11.27 12.22 25.18
C LYS A 435 -9.82 11.86 24.82
N TRP A 436 -9.11 12.81 24.21
CA TRP A 436 -7.70 12.65 23.85
C TRP A 436 -6.77 13.03 25.00
N VAL A 437 -5.74 12.22 25.22
CA VAL A 437 -4.70 12.49 26.22
C VAL A 437 -3.32 12.23 25.58
N PRO A 438 -2.47 13.26 25.42
CA PRO A 438 -2.73 14.69 25.63
C PRO A 438 -3.79 15.27 24.68
N THR A 439 -4.39 16.41 25.02
CA THR A 439 -5.50 17.02 24.26
C THR A 439 -5.13 17.39 22.83
N TRP A 440 -3.87 17.79 22.58
CA TRP A 440 -3.36 18.14 21.24
C TRP A 440 -3.23 16.94 20.30
N THR A 441 -3.39 15.70 20.78
CA THR A 441 -3.26 14.49 19.94
C THR A 441 -4.30 14.48 18.81
N ILE A 442 -5.49 15.05 19.04
CA ILE A 442 -6.51 15.19 17.99
C ILE A 442 -6.02 16.05 16.81
N ASP A 443 -5.18 17.07 17.06
CA ASP A 443 -4.66 17.94 16.00
C ASP A 443 -3.69 17.18 15.08
N ARG A 444 -3.03 16.13 15.58
CA ARG A 444 -2.22 15.23 14.72
C ARG A 444 -3.07 14.30 13.88
N MET A 445 -4.26 13.92 14.35
CA MET A 445 -5.19 13.07 13.61
C MET A 445 -6.02 13.85 12.59
N ARG A 446 -6.24 15.14 12.83
CA ARG A 446 -7.13 15.98 12.03
C ARG A 446 -6.80 15.97 10.53
N PRO A 447 -5.54 16.18 10.07
CA PRO A 447 -5.23 16.16 8.64
C PRO A 447 -5.60 14.83 7.97
N LEU A 448 -5.36 13.70 8.65
CA LEU A 448 -5.71 12.37 8.15
C LEU A 448 -7.23 12.18 8.02
N LEU A 449 -8.00 12.74 8.94
CA LEU A 449 -9.47 12.63 8.91
C LEU A 449 -10.09 13.60 7.91
N GLU A 450 -9.49 14.78 7.71
CA GLU A 450 -9.93 15.78 6.75
C GLU A 450 -9.68 15.31 5.31
N ASP A 451 -8.46 14.85 4.99
CA ASP A 451 -8.08 14.27 3.69
C ASP A 451 -8.30 12.74 3.64
N MET A 452 -9.41 12.27 4.22
CA MET A 452 -9.72 10.84 4.22
C MET A 452 -9.95 10.35 2.78
N ARG A 453 -9.14 9.38 2.34
CA ARG A 453 -9.23 8.76 1.01
C ARG A 453 -10.01 7.46 1.06
N ASP A 454 -10.41 6.98 -0.12
CA ASP A 454 -10.97 5.63 -0.23
C ASP A 454 -9.90 4.57 0.08
N TRP A 455 -10.28 3.51 0.79
CA TRP A 455 -9.31 2.55 1.30
C TRP A 455 -9.17 1.33 0.39
N VAL A 456 -7.97 1.13 -0.14
CA VAL A 456 -7.56 -0.08 -0.87
C VAL A 456 -7.34 -1.22 0.12
N ILE A 457 -8.28 -2.18 0.17
CA ILE A 457 -8.27 -3.27 1.15
C ILE A 457 -7.65 -4.57 0.60
N SER A 458 -7.49 -4.71 -0.71
CA SER A 458 -6.90 -5.92 -1.31
C SER A 458 -5.37 -5.88 -1.26
N ARG A 459 -4.76 -7.06 -1.05
CA ARG A 459 -3.32 -7.31 -1.14
C ARG A 459 -3.08 -8.61 -1.92
N GLN A 460 -2.11 -8.58 -2.83
CA GLN A 460 -1.74 -9.74 -3.65
C GLN A 460 -0.76 -10.63 -2.88
N ARG A 461 -1.21 -11.19 -1.74
CA ARG A 461 -0.40 -12.00 -0.82
C ARG A 461 -1.07 -13.34 -0.50
N TYR A 462 -0.41 -14.16 0.30
CA TYR A 462 -0.86 -15.51 0.63
C TYR A 462 -1.37 -15.62 2.07
N TRP A 463 -0.64 -15.04 3.03
CA TRP A 463 -0.91 -15.13 4.47
C TRP A 463 -1.67 -13.90 4.96
N GLY A 464 -2.99 -14.05 5.04
CA GLY A 464 -3.90 -13.05 5.59
C GLY A 464 -5.34 -13.52 5.52
N THR A 465 -6.25 -12.71 6.08
CA THR A 465 -7.69 -12.89 5.92
C THR A 465 -8.04 -12.90 4.42
N PRO A 466 -8.56 -14.01 3.86
CA PRO A 466 -8.86 -14.04 2.43
C PRO A 466 -10.04 -13.13 2.09
N LEU A 467 -9.97 -12.37 0.99
CA LEU A 467 -11.11 -11.56 0.57
C LEU A 467 -12.31 -12.45 0.23
N PRO A 468 -13.49 -12.20 0.81
CA PRO A 468 -14.63 -13.10 0.72
C PRO A 468 -15.47 -12.88 -0.55
N ILE A 469 -14.81 -12.69 -1.68
CA ILE A 469 -15.44 -12.25 -2.92
C ILE A 469 -15.29 -13.36 -3.96
N TRP A 470 -16.43 -13.88 -4.43
CA TRP A 470 -16.49 -14.87 -5.49
C TRP A 470 -17.00 -14.21 -6.77
N VAL A 471 -16.34 -14.52 -7.89
CA VAL A 471 -16.71 -14.01 -9.22
C VAL A 471 -17.08 -15.18 -10.12
N CYS A 472 -18.25 -15.09 -10.77
CA CYS A 472 -18.70 -16.11 -11.70
C CYS A 472 -17.94 -16.05 -13.02
N SER A 473 -17.25 -17.14 -13.37
CA SER A 473 -16.47 -17.24 -14.62
C SER A 473 -17.33 -17.17 -15.89
N LYS A 474 -18.64 -17.44 -15.78
CA LYS A 474 -19.57 -17.46 -16.93
C LYS A 474 -20.25 -16.11 -17.19
N CYS A 475 -20.68 -15.40 -16.14
CA CYS A 475 -21.49 -14.19 -16.29
C CYS A 475 -20.92 -12.94 -15.60
N GLY A 476 -19.75 -13.04 -14.96
CA GLY A 476 -19.11 -11.92 -14.26
C GLY A 476 -19.81 -11.49 -12.96
N TYR A 477 -20.92 -12.12 -12.57
CA TYR A 477 -21.61 -11.81 -11.31
C TYR A 477 -20.66 -11.97 -10.12
N THR A 478 -20.59 -10.94 -9.28
CA THR A 478 -19.80 -10.91 -8.05
C THR A 478 -20.71 -11.17 -6.85
N HIS A 479 -20.30 -12.07 -5.96
CA HIS A 479 -20.99 -12.37 -4.71
C HIS A 479 -20.03 -12.22 -3.52
N VAL A 480 -20.44 -11.47 -2.50
CA VAL A 480 -19.66 -11.24 -1.28
C VAL A 480 -20.23 -12.05 -0.13
N ILE A 481 -19.39 -12.93 0.42
CA ILE A 481 -19.73 -13.85 1.50
C ILE A 481 -19.50 -13.16 2.85
N GLY A 482 -20.46 -13.27 3.76
CA GLY A 482 -20.37 -12.62 5.08
C GLY A 482 -20.33 -13.60 6.25
N SER A 483 -20.41 -14.90 5.99
CA SER A 483 -20.27 -15.95 7.01
C SER A 483 -19.81 -17.25 6.38
N LYS A 484 -19.14 -18.10 7.15
CA LYS A 484 -18.72 -19.44 6.69
C LYS A 484 -19.92 -20.33 6.34
N TYR A 485 -21.08 -20.09 6.96
CA TYR A 485 -22.32 -20.81 6.67
C TYR A 485 -22.93 -20.46 5.30
N GLU A 486 -22.65 -19.26 4.77
CA GLU A 486 -23.08 -18.87 3.43
C GLU A 486 -22.35 -19.66 2.34
N LEU A 487 -21.15 -20.20 2.61
CA LEU A 487 -20.45 -21.14 1.71
C LEU A 487 -21.32 -22.37 1.41
N LEU A 488 -21.93 -22.98 2.43
CA LEU A 488 -22.80 -24.14 2.25
C LEU A 488 -24.02 -23.83 1.39
N LYS A 489 -24.62 -22.64 1.57
CA LYS A 489 -25.79 -22.19 0.79
C LYS A 489 -25.47 -22.02 -0.69
N LEU A 490 -24.20 -21.76 -1.03
CA LEU A 490 -23.72 -21.60 -2.40
C LEU A 490 -23.07 -22.88 -2.96
N GLY A 491 -23.30 -24.04 -2.33
CA GLY A 491 -22.92 -25.34 -2.87
C GLY A 491 -21.59 -25.88 -2.38
N ALA A 492 -20.95 -25.26 -1.37
CA ALA A 492 -19.82 -25.89 -0.69
C ALA A 492 -20.29 -27.20 -0.01
N ARG A 493 -19.57 -28.30 -0.25
CA ARG A 493 -19.89 -29.60 0.37
C ARG A 493 -19.67 -29.61 1.88
N ILE A 494 -18.62 -28.92 2.32
CA ILE A 494 -18.22 -28.80 3.73
C ILE A 494 -17.62 -27.41 3.95
N ILE A 495 -17.80 -26.87 5.15
CA ILE A 495 -17.10 -25.66 5.58
C ILE A 495 -15.65 -26.04 5.86
N PRO A 496 -14.66 -25.38 5.22
CA PRO A 496 -13.25 -25.62 5.54
C PRO A 496 -13.00 -25.46 7.05
N LYS A 497 -12.22 -26.37 7.63
CA LYS A 497 -11.80 -26.25 9.04
C LYS A 497 -10.99 -24.98 9.28
N ASP A 498 -10.40 -24.45 8.22
CA ASP A 498 -9.52 -23.32 8.18
C ASP A 498 -9.95 -22.40 7.05
N LEU A 499 -10.24 -21.14 7.37
CA LEU A 499 -10.71 -20.17 6.39
C LEU A 499 -9.57 -19.47 5.63
N HIS A 500 -8.31 -19.83 5.85
CA HIS A 500 -7.19 -19.31 5.07
C HIS A 500 -7.11 -19.95 3.68
N ARG A 501 -6.29 -19.32 2.82
CA ARG A 501 -5.82 -19.96 1.59
C ARG A 501 -4.89 -21.14 1.93
N PRO A 502 -4.87 -22.20 1.11
CA PRO A 502 -5.74 -22.45 -0.04
C PRO A 502 -7.08 -23.10 0.32
N TRP A 503 -7.31 -23.52 1.58
CA TRP A 503 -8.50 -24.31 1.94
C TRP A 503 -9.83 -23.62 1.64
N VAL A 504 -9.87 -22.29 1.68
CA VAL A 504 -11.05 -21.49 1.34
C VAL A 504 -11.23 -21.23 -0.15
N ASP A 505 -10.24 -21.56 -1.00
CA ASP A 505 -10.26 -21.36 -2.45
C ASP A 505 -11.12 -22.43 -3.16
N ILE A 506 -12.34 -22.64 -2.66
CA ILE A 506 -13.34 -23.59 -3.18
C ILE A 506 -14.20 -22.97 -4.27
N GLU A 507 -14.64 -23.79 -5.23
CA GLU A 507 -15.60 -23.40 -6.26
C GLU A 507 -17.03 -23.42 -5.69
N LEU A 508 -17.80 -22.37 -6.01
CA LEU A 508 -19.20 -22.20 -5.59
C LEU A 508 -20.13 -22.09 -6.80
N SER A 509 -21.43 -22.34 -6.61
CA SER A 509 -22.43 -22.20 -7.66
C SER A 509 -22.99 -20.78 -7.72
N CYS A 510 -22.98 -20.18 -8.91
CA CYS A 510 -23.50 -18.83 -9.11
C CYS A 510 -25.01 -18.76 -8.87
N PRO A 511 -25.51 -17.87 -8.00
CA PRO A 511 -26.94 -17.75 -7.74
C PRO A 511 -27.71 -17.22 -8.95
N LYS A 512 -27.04 -16.54 -9.91
CA LYS A 512 -27.67 -15.97 -11.12
C LYS A 512 -27.74 -16.95 -12.29
N CYS A 513 -26.63 -17.62 -12.63
CA CYS A 513 -26.55 -18.44 -13.85
C CYS A 513 -26.15 -19.90 -13.60
N LYS A 514 -25.99 -20.29 -12.33
CA LYS A 514 -25.54 -21.63 -11.88
C LYS A 514 -24.15 -22.04 -12.33
N GLY A 515 -23.42 -21.19 -13.06
CA GLY A 515 -22.03 -21.42 -13.43
C GLY A 515 -21.08 -21.39 -12.24
N ALA A 516 -19.87 -21.88 -12.45
CA ALA A 516 -18.79 -21.86 -11.47
C ALA A 516 -18.43 -20.43 -11.03
N MET A 517 -18.26 -20.24 -9.73
CA MET A 517 -17.67 -19.04 -9.13
C MET A 517 -16.36 -19.38 -8.44
N ARG A 518 -15.36 -18.52 -8.61
CA ARG A 518 -14.06 -18.65 -7.94
C ARG A 518 -13.81 -17.43 -7.06
N ARG A 519 -13.17 -17.65 -5.92
CA ARG A 519 -12.73 -16.56 -5.05
C ARG A 519 -11.68 -15.72 -5.77
N VAL A 520 -11.70 -14.41 -5.56
CA VAL A 520 -10.55 -13.56 -5.95
C VAL A 520 -9.30 -14.03 -5.18
N PRO A 521 -8.10 -14.00 -5.77
CA PRO A 521 -6.91 -14.55 -5.12
C PRO A 521 -6.44 -13.71 -3.92
N ASP A 522 -6.83 -12.43 -3.88
CA ASP A 522 -6.36 -11.44 -2.91
C ASP A 522 -6.71 -11.80 -1.45
N VAL A 523 -5.86 -11.33 -0.54
CA VAL A 523 -6.13 -11.26 0.90
C VAL A 523 -6.40 -9.81 1.29
N VAL A 524 -6.90 -9.62 2.49
CA VAL A 524 -7.21 -8.32 3.08
C VAL A 524 -5.92 -7.67 3.63
N ASP A 525 -5.87 -6.34 3.62
CA ASP A 525 -4.86 -5.54 4.29
C ASP A 525 -4.80 -5.79 5.80
N VAL A 526 -3.60 -5.89 6.38
CA VAL A 526 -3.41 -6.14 7.82
C VAL A 526 -3.96 -5.01 8.71
N TRP A 527 -4.02 -3.80 8.18
CA TRP A 527 -4.62 -2.67 8.91
C TRP A 527 -6.14 -2.79 9.00
N PHE A 528 -6.76 -3.52 8.07
CA PHE A 528 -8.17 -3.91 8.20
C PHE A 528 -8.31 -4.97 9.30
N ASP A 529 -7.45 -5.99 9.33
CA ASP A 529 -7.48 -7.01 10.39
C ASP A 529 -7.36 -6.36 11.77
N SER A 530 -6.39 -5.49 12.01
CA SER A 530 -6.26 -4.79 13.31
C SER A 530 -7.39 -3.77 13.56
N GLY A 531 -7.89 -3.13 12.51
CA GLY A 531 -8.94 -2.10 12.56
C GLY A 531 -10.32 -2.61 12.98
N ILE A 532 -10.58 -3.92 12.89
CA ILE A 532 -11.88 -4.54 13.26
C ILE A 532 -11.86 -5.22 14.63
N SER A 533 -10.87 -4.93 15.47
CA SER A 533 -10.69 -5.58 16.78
C SER A 533 -11.74 -5.23 17.84
N PHE A 534 -12.62 -4.26 17.56
CA PHE A 534 -13.55 -3.63 18.51
C PHE A 534 -14.85 -4.41 18.78
#